data_AF-A0A6L8E8R8-F1
#
_entry.id   AF-A0A6L8E8R8-F1
#
_cell.length_a   1.000
_cell.length_b   1.000
_cell.length_c   1.000
_cell.angle_alpha   90.00
_cell.angle_beta   90.00
_cell.angle_gamma   90.00
#
_symmetry.space_group_name_H-M   'P 1'
#
loop_
_entity.id
_entity.type
_entity.pdbx_description
1 polymer ?
#
loop_
_entity_poly.entity_id
_entity_poly.type
_entity_poly.pdbx_seq_one_letter_code
_entity_poly.pdbx_strand_id
1 'polypeptide(L)' 'MCAASSANRRGEGPATCAAEVVRDFGGDLLVLDGGGRRGLSPSTVVDLTRRPPVLLREGPITAGELGIDEPGGPRPA' A
#
# COMPACT_ATOMS: atom_id res chain seq x y z
N MET A 1 -12.26 -5.57 -14.57
CA MET A 1 -11.69 -5.74 -13.22
C MET A 1 -10.19 -5.67 -13.37
N CYS A 2 -9.51 -4.78 -12.65
CA CYS A 2 -8.06 -4.66 -12.70
C CYS A 2 -7.46 -5.09 -11.36
N ALA A 3 -6.49 -5.99 -11.39
CA ALA A 3 -5.64 -6.27 -10.24
C ALA A 3 -4.33 -5.49 -10.40
N ALA A 4 -3.90 -4.81 -9.35
CA ALA A 4 -2.68 -4.01 -9.36
C ALA A 4 -1.91 -4.20 -8.05
N SER A 5 -0.59 -4.30 -8.15
CA SER A 5 0.36 -4.22 -7.04
C SER A 5 1.23 -2.98 -7.19
N SER A 6 2.16 -2.73 -6.27
CA SER A 6 3.22 -1.75 -6.50
C SER A 6 4.05 -2.11 -7.74
N ALA A 7 4.46 -1.09 -8.50
CA ALA A 7 5.25 -1.23 -9.72
C ALA A 7 6.74 -1.32 -9.37
N ASN A 8 7.19 -2.50 -8.98
CA ASN A 8 8.59 -2.77 -8.65
C ASN A 8 8.94 -4.24 -8.86
N ARG A 9 10.23 -4.51 -9.12
CA ARG A 9 10.75 -5.87 -9.07
C ARG A 9 10.75 -6.35 -7.63
N ARG A 10 10.63 -7.66 -7.42
CA ARG A 10 10.69 -8.23 -6.07
C ARG A 10 12.03 -7.88 -5.42
N GLY A 11 11.97 -7.41 -4.18
CA GLY A 11 13.15 -6.96 -3.42
C GLY A 11 13.48 -5.47 -3.59
N GLU A 12 12.98 -4.83 -4.65
CA GLU A 12 13.21 -3.41 -4.92
C GLU A 12 12.12 -2.52 -4.34
N GLY A 13 12.43 -1.24 -4.16
CA GLY A 13 11.46 -0.23 -3.73
C GLY A 13 10.39 0.05 -4.79
N PRO A 14 9.16 0.45 -4.39
CA PRO A 14 8.08 0.82 -5.32
C PRO A 14 8.46 2.05 -6.16
N ALA A 15 8.26 1.99 -7.48
CA ALA A 15 8.41 3.15 -8.35
C ALA A 15 7.44 4.27 -7.97
N THR A 16 7.90 5.50 -8.11
CA THR A 16 7.21 6.75 -7.74
C THR A 16 6.87 7.64 -8.93
N CYS A 17 7.44 7.36 -10.11
CA CYS A 17 7.09 8.00 -11.37
C CYS A 17 7.23 7.02 -12.55
N ALA A 18 6.65 7.39 -13.71
CA ALA A 18 6.68 6.56 -14.91
C ALA A 18 8.10 6.27 -15.43
N ALA A 19 9.02 7.24 -15.29
CA ALA A 19 10.41 7.08 -15.72
C ALA A 19 11.13 5.93 -14.97
N GLU A 20 10.85 5.76 -13.67
CA GLU A 20 11.38 4.65 -12.89
C GLU A 20 10.82 3.31 -13.35
N VAL A 21 9.52 3.25 -13.68
CA VAL A 21 8.90 2.03 -14.23
C VAL A 21 9.55 1.63 -15.55
N VAL A 22 9.74 2.57 -16.48
CA VAL A 22 10.39 2.30 -17.78
C VAL A 22 11.83 1.85 -17.60
N ARG A 23 12.59 2.50 -16.70
CA ARG A 23 13.97 2.12 -16.38
C ARG A 23 14.04 0.71 -15.80
N ASP A 24 13.17 0.39 -14.86
CA ASP A 24 13.27 -0.85 -14.08
C ASP A 24 12.70 -2.04 -14.85
N PHE A 25 11.64 -1.86 -15.65
CA PHE A 25 10.94 -2.95 -16.36
C PHE A 25 11.25 -3.04 -17.86
N GLY A 26 11.79 -1.99 -18.48
CA GLY A 26 12.08 -1.96 -19.92
C GLY A 26 10.86 -1.61 -20.79
N GLY A 27 10.96 -1.90 -22.09
CA GLY A 27 10.02 -1.44 -23.12
C GLY A 27 8.83 -2.35 -23.43
N ASP A 28 8.74 -3.52 -22.81
CA ASP A 28 7.70 -4.53 -23.14
C ASP A 28 6.35 -4.27 -22.44
N LEU A 29 6.27 -3.24 -21.59
CA LEU A 29 5.07 -2.90 -20.83
C LEU A 29 4.52 -1.54 -21.24
N LEU A 30 3.20 -1.45 -21.35
CA LEU A 30 2.51 -0.16 -21.48
C LEU A 30 2.57 0.57 -20.13
N VAL A 31 3.14 1.78 -20.12
CA VAL A 31 3.24 2.62 -18.92
C VAL A 31 2.32 3.83 -19.07
N LEU A 32 1.46 4.05 -18.08
CA LEU A 32 0.62 5.25 -17.98
C LEU A 32 1.36 6.32 -17.16
N ASP A 33 1.72 7.44 -17.79
CA ASP A 33 2.35 8.57 -17.10
C ASP A 33 1.31 9.55 -16.56
N GLY A 34 1.12 9.52 -15.24
CA GLY A 34 0.27 10.46 -14.50
C GLY A 34 1.07 11.47 -13.65
N GLY A 35 2.38 11.58 -13.87
CA GLY A 35 3.29 12.37 -13.04
C GLY A 35 3.76 11.67 -11.76
N GLY A 36 4.46 12.41 -10.92
CA GLY A 36 5.03 11.90 -9.66
C GLY A 36 3.99 11.63 -8.58
N ARG A 37 4.16 10.55 -7.83
CA ARG A 37 3.25 10.17 -6.74
C ARG A 37 3.30 11.18 -5.59
N ARG A 38 2.11 11.57 -5.10
CA ARG A 38 1.94 12.36 -3.87
C ARG A 38 1.99 11.45 -2.64
N GLY A 39 3.17 11.30 -2.05
CA GLY A 39 3.40 10.49 -0.84
C GLY A 39 4.10 9.17 -1.13
N LEU A 40 4.75 8.58 -0.12
CA LEU A 40 5.57 7.37 -0.27
C LEU A 40 5.01 6.12 0.44
N SER A 41 4.08 6.29 1.38
CA SER A 41 3.52 5.16 2.14
C SER A 41 2.61 4.28 1.27
N PRO A 42 2.70 2.94 1.38
CA PRO A 42 1.72 2.04 0.77
C PRO A 42 0.39 2.04 1.54
N SER A 43 -0.71 1.63 0.91
CA SER A 43 -2.09 1.74 1.44
C SER A 43 -2.32 1.04 2.78
N THR A 44 -3.26 1.49 3.61
CA THR A 44 -3.66 0.74 4.82
C THR A 44 -4.41 -0.55 4.43
N VAL A 45 -4.13 -1.66 5.11
CA VAL A 45 -4.78 -2.98 4.86
C VAL A 45 -5.40 -3.50 6.16
N VAL A 46 -6.70 -3.78 6.12
CA VAL A 46 -7.49 -4.30 7.24
C VAL A 46 -8.13 -5.63 6.87
N ASP A 47 -8.02 -6.63 7.75
CA ASP A 47 -8.75 -7.89 7.65
C ASP A 47 -10.14 -7.73 8.28
N LEU A 48 -11.16 -7.71 7.42
CA LEU A 48 -12.59 -7.67 7.80
C LEU A 48 -13.24 -9.06 7.86
N THR A 49 -12.48 -10.12 7.63
CA THR A 49 -12.99 -11.50 7.76
C THR A 49 -13.10 -11.94 9.23
N ARG A 50 -12.47 -11.19 10.14
CA ARG A 50 -12.46 -11.42 11.59
C ARG A 50 -13.29 -10.38 12.33
N ARG A 51 -13.73 -10.72 13.55
CA ARG A 51 -14.38 -9.81 14.50
C ARG A 51 -13.64 -9.86 15.84
N PRO A 52 -13.11 -8.74 16.35
CA PRO A 52 -13.06 -7.42 15.73
C PRO A 52 -12.18 -7.38 14.46
N PRO A 53 -12.34 -6.36 13.59
CA PRO A 53 -11.41 -6.10 12.48
C PRO A 53 -9.96 -6.05 12.93
N VAL A 54 -9.03 -6.52 12.09
CA VAL A 54 -7.60 -6.54 12.42
C VAL A 54 -6.82 -5.71 11.43
N LEU A 55 -6.03 -4.75 11.91
CA LEU A 55 -5.09 -4.01 11.08
C LEU A 55 -3.91 -4.92 10.68
N LEU A 56 -3.75 -5.20 9.39
CA LEU A 56 -2.65 -6.02 8.87
C LEU A 56 -1.43 -5.19 8.47
N ARG A 57 -1.68 -3.98 7.95
CA ARG A 57 -0.62 -3.05 7.58
C ARG A 57 -1.11 -1.62 7.71
N GLU A 58 -0.40 -0.82 8.48
CA GLU A 58 -0.65 0.61 8.57
C GLU A 58 -0.14 1.34 7.32
N GLY A 59 -0.89 2.35 6.89
CA GLY A 59 -0.60 3.19 5.75
C GLY A 59 -0.98 4.63 6.05
N PRO A 60 -1.40 5.43 5.06
CA PRO A 60 -1.82 6.81 5.27
C PRO A 60 -3.04 6.99 6.19
N ILE A 61 -3.85 5.96 6.36
CA ILE A 61 -5.00 5.95 7.26
C ILE A 61 -4.60 5.15 8.51
N THR A 62 -4.67 5.79 9.67
CA THR A 62 -4.23 5.23 10.96
C THR A 62 -5.29 4.29 11.57
N ALA A 63 -4.86 3.45 12.52
CA ALA A 63 -5.77 2.59 13.29
C ALA A 63 -6.87 3.39 14.00
N GLY A 64 -6.49 4.53 14.60
CA GLY A 64 -7.39 5.43 15.31
C GLY A 64 -8.45 6.05 14.41
N GLU A 65 -8.08 6.48 13.19
CA GLU A 65 -9.06 6.98 12.21
C GLU A 65 -10.06 5.90 11.77
N LEU A 66 -9.65 4.62 11.80
CA LEU A 66 -10.51 3.48 11.48
C LEU A 66 -11.29 2.94 12.68
N GLY A 67 -11.02 3.41 13.89
CA GLY A 67 -11.59 2.85 15.13
C GLY A 67 -11.17 1.40 15.40
N ILE A 68 -9.97 1.01 14.97
CA ILE A 68 -9.41 -0.32 15.20
C ILE A 68 -8.41 -0.22 16.36
N ASP A 69 -8.59 -1.07 17.37
CA ASP A 69 -7.63 -1.18 18.47
C ASP A 69 -6.27 -1.65 17.93
N GLU A 70 -5.18 -0.98 18.32
CA GLU A 70 -3.85 -1.37 17.89
C GLU A 70 -3.51 -2.79 18.36
N PRO A 71 -2.88 -3.62 17.51
CA PRO A 71 -2.42 -4.93 17.92
C PRO A 71 -1.32 -4.78 18.98
N GLY A 72 -1.71 -4.87 20.26
CA GLY A 72 -0.82 -4.68 21.42
C GLY A 72 -1.29 -3.62 22.43
N GLY A 73 -2.38 -2.91 22.16
CA GLY A 73 -3.00 -1.99 23.13
C GLY A 73 -3.61 -2.73 24.33
N PRO A 74 -3.67 -2.11 25.52
CA PRO A 74 -4.30 -2.71 26.69
C PRO A 74 -5.77 -3.03 26.37
N ARG A 75 -6.19 -4.28 26.57
CA ARG A 75 -7.61 -4.63 26.52
C ARG A 75 -8.33 -3.87 27.63
N PRO A 76 -9.44 -3.16 27.34
CA PRO A 76 -10.29 -2.65 28.40
C PRO A 76 -10.86 -3.81 29.22
N ALA A 77 -10.94 -3.60 30.54
CA ALA A 77 -11.41 -4.56 31.53
C ALA A 77 -12.89 -4.93 31.36
#